data_AF-W7RTH3-F1
#
_entry.id   AF-W7RTH3-F1
#
_cell.length_a   1.000
_cell.length_b   1.000
_cell.length_c   1.000
_cell.angle_alpha   90.00
_cell.angle_beta   90.00
_cell.angle_gamma   90.00
#
_symmetry.space_group_name_H-M   'P 1'
#
loop_
_entity.id
_entity.type
_entity.pdbx_description
1 polymer ?
#
loop_
_entity_poly.entity_id
_entity_poly.type
_entity_poly.pdbx_seq_one_letter_code
_entity_poly.pdbx_strand_id
1 'polypeptide(L)'
;DPVVLFKMTFIQYVFGIRSMRQTIKEIETNMAYRWFLGFGFHTEVPHFSTFGKNYVRRFQDTDIFEQIFYRILKEIMHQGLLHADHLFIDSTHVKETSYLDMADSLREHLCS
;
A
#
# COMPACT_ATOMS: atom_id res chain seq x y z
N ASP A 1 6.46 -12.57 -4.69
CA ASP A 1 7.32 -11.56 -5.31
C ASP A 1 7.27 -10.29 -4.45
N PRO A 2 8.40 -9.75 -3.97
CA PRO A 2 8.43 -8.54 -3.13
C PRO A 2 7.85 -7.29 -3.82
N VAL A 3 7.96 -7.18 -5.16
CA VAL A 3 7.41 -6.04 -5.91
C VAL A 3 5.88 -6.10 -5.90
N VAL A 4 5.30 -7.28 -6.10
CA VAL A 4 3.85 -7.49 -6.05
C VAL A 4 3.32 -7.17 -4.65
N LEU A 5 3.99 -7.63 -3.59
CA LEU A 5 3.60 -7.32 -2.21
C LEU A 5 3.55 -5.82 -1.97
N PHE A 6 4.60 -5.10 -2.38
CA PHE A 6 4.63 -3.64 -2.26
C PHE A 6 3.46 -2.98 -2.99
N LYS A 7 3.24 -3.36 -4.25
CA LYS A 7 2.16 -2.81 -5.09
C LYS A 7 0.76 -3.09 -4.52
N MET A 8 0.53 -4.26 -3.92
CA MET A 8 -0.74 -4.57 -3.26
C MET A 8 -0.99 -3.66 -2.05
N THR A 9 0.04 -3.47 -1.21
CA THR A 9 -0.04 -2.51 -0.09
C THR A 9 -0.24 -1.08 -0.58
N PHE A 10 0.43 -0.71 -1.67
CA PHE A 10 0.28 0.61 -2.28
C PHE A 10 -1.17 0.85 -2.75
N ILE A 11 -1.79 -0.12 -3.44
CA ILE A 11 -3.21 -0.06 -3.81
C ILE A 11 -4.08 0.09 -2.56
N GLN A 12 -3.85 -0.76 -1.55
CA GLN A 12 -4.65 -0.73 -0.33
C GLN A 12 -4.68 0.69 0.26
N TYR A 13 -3.51 1.32 0.37
CA TYR A 13 -3.39 2.63 0.97
C TYR A 13 -3.96 3.75 0.11
N VAL A 14 -3.56 3.83 -1.16
CA VAL A 14 -3.93 4.95 -2.04
C VAL A 14 -5.45 5.01 -2.24
N PHE A 15 -6.11 3.85 -2.23
CA PHE A 15 -7.56 3.76 -2.36
C PHE A 15 -8.30 3.61 -1.02
N GLY A 16 -7.59 3.69 0.11
CA GLY A 16 -8.20 3.63 1.45
C GLY A 16 -8.94 2.34 1.77
N ILE A 17 -8.45 1.21 1.26
CA ILE A 17 -9.08 -0.10 1.44
C ILE A 17 -8.78 -0.63 2.85
N ARG A 18 -9.83 -0.90 3.62
CA ARG A 18 -9.77 -1.16 5.06
C ARG A 18 -9.10 -2.46 5.51
N SER A 19 -8.75 -3.37 4.59
CA SER A 19 -8.03 -4.60 4.94
C SER A 19 -7.40 -5.24 3.71
N MET A 20 -6.29 -5.95 3.90
CA MET A 20 -5.62 -6.65 2.81
C MET A 20 -6.50 -7.76 2.20
N ARG A 21 -7.40 -8.37 2.99
CA ARG A 21 -8.39 -9.33 2.47
C ARG A 21 -9.33 -8.66 1.48
N GLN A 22 -9.80 -7.45 1.79
CA GLN A 22 -10.64 -6.67 0.89
C GLN A 22 -9.83 -6.24 -0.35
N THR A 23 -8.57 -5.82 -0.17
CA THR A 23 -7.68 -5.48 -1.29
C THR A 23 -7.55 -6.64 -2.27
N ILE A 24 -7.36 -7.87 -1.79
CA ILE A 24 -7.26 -9.06 -2.64
C ILE A 24 -8.55 -9.30 -3.43
N LYS A 25 -9.72 -9.19 -2.79
CA LYS A 25 -11.02 -9.31 -3.47
C LYS A 25 -11.20 -8.24 -4.55
N GLU A 26 -10.74 -7.03 -4.30
CA GLU A 26 -10.77 -5.97 -5.30
C GLU A 26 -9.80 -6.25 -6.45
N ILE A 27 -8.60 -6.78 -6.18
CA ILE A 27 -7.65 -7.20 -7.23
C ILE A 27 -8.21 -8.34 -8.09
N GLU A 28 -9.02 -9.24 -7.53
CA GLU A 28 -9.66 -10.32 -8.29
C GLU A 28 -10.62 -9.79 -9.36
N THR A 29 -11.27 -8.65 -9.12
CA THR A 29 -12.36 -8.12 -9.94
C THR A 29 -12.02 -6.84 -10.70
N ASN A 30 -11.07 -6.06 -10.21
CA ASN A 30 -10.68 -4.77 -10.80
C ASN A 30 -9.49 -4.94 -11.77
N MET A 31 -9.76 -4.76 -13.07
CA MET A 31 -8.76 -4.93 -14.12
C MET A 31 -7.60 -3.93 -14.02
N ALA A 32 -7.85 -2.70 -13.55
CA ALA A 32 -6.79 -1.70 -13.39
C ALA A 32 -5.77 -2.14 -12.32
N TYR A 33 -6.25 -2.73 -11.22
CA TYR A 33 -5.37 -3.26 -10.17
C TYR A 33 -4.57 -4.46 -10.67
N ARG A 34 -5.18 -5.37 -11.43
CA ARG A 34 -4.46 -6.49 -12.06
C ARG A 34 -3.38 -6.02 -13.02
N TRP A 35 -3.71 -5.05 -13.87
CA TRP A 35 -2.76 -4.45 -14.79
C TRP A 35 -1.58 -3.81 -14.05
N PHE A 36 -1.85 -3.03 -12.99
CA PHE A 36 -0.81 -2.43 -12.16
C PHE A 36 0.12 -3.47 -11.52
N LEU A 37 -0.45 -4.59 -11.07
CA LEU A 37 0.29 -5.72 -10.48
C LEU A 37 1.02 -6.59 -11.51
N GLY A 38 0.76 -6.39 -12.82
CA GLY A 38 1.32 -7.22 -13.89
C GLY A 38 0.64 -8.59 -14.01
N PHE A 39 -0.58 -8.73 -13.51
CA PHE A 39 -1.37 -9.96 -13.63
C PHE A 39 -2.19 -9.96 -14.93
N GLY A 40 -2.09 -11.04 -15.69
CA GLY A 40 -2.94 -11.29 -16.85
C GLY A 40 -4.35 -11.73 -16.43
N PHE A 41 -5.29 -11.83 -17.37
CA PHE A 41 -6.69 -12.21 -17.10
C PHE A 41 -6.83 -13.56 -16.35
N HIS A 42 -5.96 -14.53 -16.64
CA HIS A 42 -6.03 -15.89 -16.08
C HIS A 42 -5.06 -16.14 -14.92
N THR A 43 -4.30 -15.13 -14.50
CA THR A 43 -3.32 -15.29 -13.41
C THR A 43 -4.04 -15.32 -12.06
N GLU A 44 -3.84 -16.36 -11.25
CA GLU A 44 -4.42 -16.36 -9.91
C GLU A 44 -3.79 -15.28 -9.03
N VAL A 45 -4.64 -14.61 -8.24
CA VAL A 45 -4.19 -13.61 -7.26
C VAL A 45 -3.70 -14.37 -6.02
N PRO A 46 -2.55 -13.99 -5.44
CA PRO A 46 -2.05 -14.63 -4.23
C PRO A 46 -3.06 -14.58 -3.08
N HIS A 47 -3.30 -15.74 -2.43
CA HIS A 47 -4.19 -15.83 -1.28
C HIS A 47 -3.67 -15.02 -0.06
N PHE A 48 -4.58 -14.44 0.74
CA PHE A 48 -4.25 -13.53 1.85
C PHE A 48 -3.24 -14.11 2.86
N SER A 49 -3.34 -15.41 3.15
CA SER A 49 -2.47 -16.09 4.12
C SER A 49 -1.01 -16.13 3.67
N THR A 50 -0.78 -16.03 2.36
CA THR A 50 0.54 -15.94 1.75
C THR A 50 1.08 -14.52 1.88
N PHE A 51 0.22 -13.50 1.83
CA PHE A 51 0.63 -12.10 2.01
C PHE A 51 1.23 -11.87 3.40
N GLY A 52 0.47 -12.12 4.47
CA GLY A 52 0.90 -11.78 5.84
C GLY A 52 2.22 -12.43 6.24
N LYS A 53 2.38 -13.74 5.97
CA LYS A 53 3.63 -14.47 6.27
C LYS A 53 4.82 -13.97 5.46
N ASN A 54 4.62 -13.61 4.19
CA ASN A 54 5.71 -13.11 3.36
C ASN A 54 6.06 -11.65 3.65
N TYR A 55 5.08 -10.84 4.05
CA TYR A 55 5.26 -9.46 4.45
C TYR A 55 6.08 -9.40 5.74
N VAL A 56 5.61 -10.08 6.80
CA VAL A 56 6.28 -10.19 8.10
C VAL A 56 7.73 -10.65 7.93
N ARG A 57 7.94 -11.79 7.25
CA ARG A 57 9.29 -12.35 7.07
C ARG A 57 10.27 -11.42 6.33
N ARG A 58 9.78 -10.56 5.44
CA ARG A 58 10.63 -9.75 4.56
C ARG A 58 10.80 -8.31 5.01
N PHE A 59 9.81 -7.76 5.71
CA PHE A 59 9.71 -6.33 5.94
C PHE A 59 9.50 -5.95 7.40
N GLN A 60 9.13 -6.86 8.31
CA GLN A 60 8.84 -6.50 9.70
C GLN A 60 10.02 -5.85 10.41
N ASP A 61 11.23 -6.37 10.17
CA ASP A 61 12.47 -5.91 10.82
C ASP A 61 13.27 -4.94 9.94
N THR A 62 12.67 -4.40 8.88
CA THR A 62 13.34 -3.46 7.95
C THR A 62 12.46 -2.25 7.70
N ASP A 63 13.08 -1.09 7.51
CA ASP A 63 12.41 0.15 7.09
C ASP A 63 12.34 0.31 5.56
N ILE A 64 12.77 -0.69 4.78
CA ILE A 64 12.84 -0.63 3.31
C ILE A 64 11.49 -0.30 2.69
N PHE A 65 10.41 -0.88 3.21
CA PHE A 65 9.06 -0.59 2.72
C PHE A 65 8.72 0.91 2.89
N GLU A 66 8.94 1.44 4.09
CA GLU A 66 8.71 2.84 4.43
C GLU A 66 9.57 3.77 3.58
N GLN A 67 10.85 3.44 3.39
CA GLN A 67 11.76 4.23 2.56
C GLN A 67 11.29 4.32 1.10
N ILE A 68 10.87 3.20 0.50
CA ILE A 68 10.37 3.18 -0.88
C ILE A 68 9.07 3.96 -0.97
N PHE A 69 8.16 3.74 -0.02
CA PHE A 69 6.87 4.38 0.03
C PHE A 69 7.00 5.92 0.16
N TYR A 70 7.86 6.36 1.08
CA TYR A 70 8.17 7.77 1.29
C TYR A 70 8.77 8.43 0.04
N ARG A 71 9.70 7.74 -0.66
CA ARG A 71 10.25 8.24 -1.91
C ARG A 71 9.18 8.43 -2.98
N ILE A 72 8.26 7.48 -3.12
CA ILE A 72 7.17 7.58 -4.10
C ILE A 72 6.25 8.76 -3.76
N LEU A 73 5.82 8.89 -2.50
CA LEU A 73 4.99 10.03 -2.08
C LEU A 73 5.69 11.36 -2.33
N LYS A 74 6.98 11.46 -1.99
CA LYS A 74 7.78 12.66 -2.22
C LYS A 74 7.82 13.06 -3.70
N GLU A 75 8.00 12.09 -4.60
CA GLU A 75 7.98 12.35 -6.05
C GLU A 75 6.61 12.81 -6.53
N ILE A 76 5.53 12.13 -6.13
CA ILE A 76 4.16 12.49 -6.54
C ILE A 76 3.81 13.91 -6.07
N MET A 77 4.26 14.30 -4.87
CA MET A 77 4.09 15.66 -4.34
C MET A 77 4.92 16.70 -5.10
N HIS A 78 6.17 16.38 -5.44
CA HIS A 78 7.00 17.28 -6.22
C HIS A 78 6.39 17.57 -7.61
N GLN A 79 5.67 16.60 -8.17
CA GLN A 79 4.90 16.76 -9.41
C GLN A 79 3.55 17.46 -9.22
N GLY A 80 3.16 17.81 -7.99
CA GLY A 80 1.87 18.44 -7.67
C GLY A 80 0.66 17.52 -7.89
N LEU A 81 0.88 16.20 -7.97
CA LEU A 81 -0.16 15.21 -8.30
C LEU A 81 -0.93 14.71 -7.07
N LEU A 82 -0.49 15.09 -5.87
CA LEU A 82 -1.16 14.80 -4.60
C LEU A 82 -1.81 16.06 -4.04
N HIS A 83 -3.13 16.14 -4.12
CA HIS A 83 -3.91 17.09 -3.34
C HIS A 83 -4.14 16.54 -1.94
N ALA A 84 -3.86 17.35 -0.92
CA ALA A 84 -3.99 16.99 0.51
C ALA A 84 -5.38 16.44 0.86
N ASP A 85 -6.40 16.77 0.07
CA ASP A 85 -7.80 16.37 0.25
C ASP A 85 -8.03 14.85 0.07
N HIS A 86 -7.20 14.18 -0.73
CA HIS A 86 -7.26 12.71 -0.92
C HIS A 86 -6.48 11.94 0.16
N LEU A 87 -5.70 12.65 0.96
CA LEU A 87 -4.90 12.10 2.05
C LEU A 87 -5.64 12.07 3.39
N PHE A 88 -6.93 12.44 3.40
CA PHE A 88 -7.79 12.37 4.58
C PHE A 88 -8.28 10.94 4.79
N ILE A 89 -7.36 10.03 5.12
CA ILE A 89 -7.68 8.85 5.90
C ILE A 89 -7.33 9.23 7.34
N ASP A 90 -8.30 9.90 7.97
CA ASP A 90 -8.48 10.11 9.42
C ASP A 90 -7.21 10.30 10.27
N SER A 91 -6.61 11.49 10.26
CA SER A 91 -5.91 12.06 11.44
C SER A 91 -5.62 13.55 11.27
N THR A 92 -6.02 14.30 12.28
CA THR A 92 -5.97 15.77 12.39
C THR A 92 -4.53 16.32 12.48
N HIS A 93 -4.26 17.38 11.68
CA HIS A 93 -3.16 18.38 11.74
C HIS A 93 -1.74 18.13 11.17
N VAL A 94 -1.61 18.46 9.88
CA VAL A 94 -0.70 19.42 9.20
C VAL A 94 0.83 19.18 9.17
N LYS A 95 1.23 18.63 8.00
CA LYS A 95 2.36 18.98 7.10
C LYS A 95 3.74 18.33 7.25
N GLU A 96 4.20 17.97 8.44
CA GLU A 96 5.46 17.19 8.60
C GLU A 96 5.23 15.91 9.41
N THR A 97 4.34 15.98 10.40
CA THR A 97 3.89 14.84 11.22
C THR A 97 3.15 13.80 10.38
N SER A 98 2.44 14.21 9.32
CA SER A 98 1.58 13.31 8.54
C SER A 98 2.33 12.19 7.82
N TYR A 99 3.63 12.31 7.52
CA TYR A 99 4.37 11.25 6.80
C TYR A 99 4.78 10.09 7.70
N LEU A 100 5.24 10.42 8.91
CA LEU A 100 5.58 9.44 9.94
C LEU A 100 4.30 8.77 10.44
N ASP A 101 3.26 9.57 10.73
CA ASP A 101 1.95 9.04 11.14
C ASP A 101 1.36 8.11 10.07
N MET A 102 1.57 8.41 8.78
CA MET A 102 1.12 7.54 7.70
C MET A 102 1.95 6.27 7.54
N ALA A 103 3.27 6.36 7.70
CA ALA A 103 4.14 5.19 7.68
C ALA A 103 3.83 4.28 8.88
N ASP A 104 3.57 4.86 10.05
CA ASP A 104 3.21 4.16 11.29
C ASP A 104 1.81 3.54 11.19
N SER A 105 0.82 4.27 10.67
CA SER A 105 -0.53 3.74 10.39
C SER A 105 -0.48 2.58 9.38
N LEU A 106 0.35 2.70 8.33
CA LEU A 106 0.62 1.61 7.40
C LEU A 106 1.24 0.41 8.12
N ARG A 107 2.21 0.65 9.00
CA ARG A 107 2.90 -0.41 9.74
C ARG A 107 1.94 -1.17 10.65
N GLU A 108 1.06 -0.47 11.36
CA GLU A 108 0.01 -1.08 12.17
C GLU A 108 -0.97 -1.90 11.32
N HIS A 109 -1.42 -1.32 10.21
CA HIS A 109 -2.41 -1.94 9.33
C HIS A 109 -1.89 -3.16 8.56
N LEU A 110 -0.57 -3.23 8.35
CA LEU A 110 0.09 -4.34 7.66
C LEU A 110 0.58 -5.45 8.60
N CYS A 111 0.81 -5.12 9.87
CA CYS A 111 1.22 -6.07 10.90
C CYS A 111 0.07 -6.68 11.71
N SER A 112 -1.18 -6.21 11.56
CA SER A 112 -2.39 -6.81 12.18
C SER A 112 -3.04 -7.91 11.33
#